data_AF-A0A397PJT2-F1
#
_entry.id   AF-A0A397PJT2-F1
#
_cell.length_a   1.000
_cell.length_b   1.000
_cell.length_c   1.000
_cell.angle_alpha   90.00
_cell.angle_beta   90.00
_cell.angle_gamma   90.00
#
_symmetry.space_group_name_H-M   'P 1'
#
loop_
_entity.id
_entity.type
_entity.pdbx_description
1 polymer ?
#
loop_
_entity_poly.entity_id
_entity_poly.type
_entity_poly.pdbx_seq_one_letter_code
_entity_poly.pdbx_strand_id
1 'polypeptide(L)'
;MSEAEILNWTALYAATGLTCLVAVLLSVTIITVQLWRERFWRDLGSVRAVMLFLPGTWWRWQKLYLTGTPVILAIVGLFAVSLEW
;
A
#
# COMPACT_ATOMS: atom_id res chain seq x y z
N MET A 1 18.30 26.68 -2.93
CA MET A 1 17.04 26.16 -2.38
C MET A 1 16.69 27.03 -1.20
N SER A 2 15.54 27.69 -1.24
CA SER A 2 15.01 28.49 -0.14
C SER A 2 14.55 27.59 1.01
N GLU A 3 14.37 28.18 2.20
CA GLU A 3 13.81 27.47 3.35
C GLU A 3 12.40 26.95 3.06
N ALA A 4 11.58 27.75 2.35
CA ALA A 4 10.24 27.36 1.93
C ALA A 4 10.26 26.14 0.98
N GLU A 5 11.18 26.11 0.01
CA GLU A 5 11.33 24.96 -0.90
C GLU A 5 11.71 23.68 -0.13
N ILE A 6 12.61 23.76 0.87
CA ILE A 6 12.99 22.62 1.71
C ILE A 6 11.79 22.08 2.49
N LEU A 7 10.97 22.98 3.05
CA LEU A 7 9.76 22.61 3.78
C LEU A 7 8.73 21.95 2.86
N ASN A 8 8.51 22.49 1.65
CA ASN A 8 7.60 21.91 0.66
C ASN A 8 8.01 20.50 0.23
N TRP A 9 9.29 20.29 -0.09
CA TRP A 9 9.79 18.95 -0.40
C TRP A 9 9.59 17.98 0.76
N THR A 10 9.90 18.42 1.99
CA THR A 10 9.72 17.60 3.19
C THR A 10 8.25 17.23 3.42
N ALA A 11 7.34 18.21 3.25
CA ALA A 11 5.90 18.00 3.35
C ALA A 11 5.40 17.02 2.28
N LEU A 12 5.90 17.14 1.05
CA LEU A 12 5.53 16.26 -0.06
C LEU A 12 5.96 14.81 0.19
N TYR A 13 7.18 14.59 0.69
CA TYR A 13 7.65 13.26 1.07
C TYR A 13 6.85 12.68 2.25
N ALA A 14 6.52 13.50 3.24
CA ALA A 14 5.71 13.07 4.38
C ALA A 14 4.29 12.67 3.94
N ALA A 15 3.63 13.46 3.10
CA ALA A 15 2.31 13.16 2.54
C ALA A 15 2.33 11.87 1.70
N THR A 16 3.38 11.68 0.90
CA THR A 16 3.59 10.44 0.13
C THR A 16 3.75 9.24 1.05
N GLY A 17 4.58 9.35 2.09
CA GLY A 17 4.78 8.29 3.06
C GLY A 17 3.48 7.90 3.78
N LEU A 18 2.69 8.89 4.21
CA LEU A 18 1.42 8.67 4.91
C LEU A 18 0.38 7.98 4.02
N THR A 19 0.24 8.43 2.77
CA THR A 19 -0.71 7.84 1.81
C THR A 19 -0.31 6.40 1.43
N CYS A 20 0.98 6.14 1.22
CA CYS A 20 1.50 4.79 1.04
C CYS A 20 1.22 3.91 2.27
N LEU A 21 1.42 4.41 3.49
CA LEU A 21 1.15 3.67 4.72
C LEU A 21 -0.33 3.28 4.83
N VAL A 22 -1.24 4.21 4.54
CA VAL A 22 -2.68 3.91 4.52
C VAL A 22 -3.02 2.85 3.48
N ALA A 23 -2.46 2.96 2.27
CA ALA A 23 -2.69 1.96 1.21
C ALA A 23 -2.17 0.57 1.59
N VAL A 24 -1.01 0.50 2.26
CA VAL A 24 -0.46 -0.75 2.82
C VAL A 24 -1.42 -1.35 3.85
N LEU A 25 -1.86 -0.55 4.82
CA LEU A 25 -2.77 -1.02 5.88
C LEU A 25 -4.08 -1.54 5.29
N LEU A 26 -4.70 -0.81 4.37
CA LEU A 26 -5.93 -1.24 3.70
C LEU A 26 -5.72 -2.53 2.91
N SER A 27 -4.63 -2.64 2.16
CA SER A 27 -4.31 -3.84 1.38
C SER A 27 -4.10 -5.05 2.29
N VAL A 28 -3.43 -4.88 3.43
CA VAL A 28 -3.25 -5.95 4.45
C VAL A 28 -4.59 -6.35 5.05
N THR A 29 -5.45 -5.40 5.42
CA THR A 29 -6.77 -5.67 5.98
C THR A 29 -7.63 -6.47 4.99
N ILE A 30 -7.68 -6.04 3.73
CA ILE A 30 -8.45 -6.73 2.68
C ILE A 30 -7.94 -8.16 2.48
N ILE A 31 -6.63 -8.36 2.37
CA ILE A 31 -6.05 -9.70 2.22
C ILE A 31 -6.35 -10.57 3.44
N THR A 32 -6.24 -10.03 4.64
CA THR A 32 -6.54 -10.77 5.88
C THR A 32 -8.00 -11.23 5.92
N VAL A 33 -8.93 -10.35 5.55
CA VAL A 33 -10.36 -10.67 5.46
C VAL A 33 -10.64 -11.71 4.39
N GLN A 34 -10.00 -11.62 3.21
CA GLN A 34 -10.14 -12.60 2.13
C GLN A 34 -9.65 -13.98 2.59
N LEU A 35 -8.46 -14.06 3.19
CA LEU A 35 -7.89 -15.31 3.71
C LEU A 35 -8.77 -15.93 4.79
N TRP A 36 -9.37 -15.10 5.64
CA TRP A 36 -10.29 -15.57 6.68
C TRP A 36 -11.60 -16.11 6.09
N ARG A 37 -12.20 -15.41 5.11
CA ARG A 37 -13.40 -15.87 4.38
C ARG A 37 -13.17 -17.16 3.61
N GLU A 38 -12.03 -17.28 2.93
CA GLU A 38 -11.67 -18.46 2.14
C GLU A 38 -11.39 -19.67 3.04
N ARG A 39 -11.34 -19.51 4.37
CA ARG A 39 -10.97 -20.54 5.35
C ARG A 39 -9.68 -21.27 4.93
N PHE A 40 -8.76 -20.52 4.32
CA PHE A 40 -7.58 -21.06 3.66
C PHE A 40 -6.67 -21.83 4.64
N TRP A 41 -6.78 -21.52 5.93
CA TRP A 41 -6.16 -22.20 7.06
C TRP A 41 -6.47 -23.72 7.13
N ARG A 42 -7.57 -24.19 6.52
CA ARG A 42 -7.93 -25.63 6.50
C ARG A 42 -7.07 -26.44 5.54
N ASP A 43 -6.47 -25.81 4.52
CA ASP A 43 -5.67 -26.48 3.48
C ASP A 43 -4.15 -26.37 3.74
N LEU A 44 -3.73 -25.74 4.83
CA LEU A 44 -2.31 -25.56 5.20
C LEU A 44 -1.65 -26.80 5.85
N GLY A 45 -2.25 -27.99 5.72
CA GLY A 45 -1.73 -29.23 6.32
C GLY A 45 -0.43 -29.77 5.67
N SER A 46 0.09 -29.10 4.65
CA SER A 46 1.23 -29.55 3.85
C SER A 46 2.24 -28.43 3.63
N VAL A 47 3.53 -28.74 3.78
CA VAL A 47 4.66 -27.81 3.48
C VAL A 47 4.58 -27.29 2.03
N ARG A 48 4.11 -28.13 1.10
CA ARG A 48 3.88 -27.74 -0.31
C ARG A 48 2.77 -26.71 -0.45
N ALA A 49 1.72 -26.82 0.36
CA ALA A 49 0.63 -25.84 0.39
C ALA A 49 1.13 -24.48 0.91
N VAL A 50 1.96 -24.47 1.96
CA VAL A 50 2.58 -23.24 2.50
C VAL A 50 3.53 -22.59 1.49
N MET A 51 4.37 -23.37 0.78
CA MET A 51 5.30 -22.85 -0.22
C MET A 51 4.60 -22.18 -1.41
N LEU A 52 3.45 -22.69 -1.84
CA LEU A 52 2.67 -22.09 -2.93
C LEU A 52 1.79 -20.94 -2.43
N PHE A 53 1.45 -20.93 -1.14
CA PHE A 53 0.60 -19.93 -0.52
C PHE A 53 1.28 -18.57 -0.35
N LEU A 54 2.51 -18.53 0.19
CA LEU A 54 3.25 -17.27 0.38
C LEU A 54 3.34 -16.42 -0.89
N PRO A 55 3.84 -16.93 -2.03
CA PRO A 55 3.97 -16.13 -3.24
C PRO A 55 2.62 -15.72 -3.83
N GLY A 56 1.59 -16.57 -3.72
CA GLY A 56 0.24 -16.24 -4.16
C GLY A 56 -0.39 -15.11 -3.35
N THR A 57 -0.29 -15.18 -2.02
CA THR A 57 -0.79 -14.16 -1.11
C THR A 57 -0.03 -12.84 -1.26
N TRP A 58 1.29 -12.91 -1.39
CA TRP A 58 2.13 -11.75 -1.70
C TRP A 58 1.71 -11.09 -3.01
N TRP A 59 1.48 -11.87 -4.07
CA TRP A 59 1.05 -11.34 -5.35
C TRP A 59 -0.33 -10.69 -5.31
N ARG A 60 -1.28 -11.26 -4.55
CA ARG A 60 -2.60 -10.66 -4.32
C ARG A 60 -2.47 -9.31 -3.60
N TRP A 61 -1.63 -9.23 -2.57
CA TRP A 61 -1.34 -7.99 -1.85
C TRP A 61 -0.70 -6.93 -2.75
N GLN A 62 0.31 -7.32 -3.55
CA GLN A 62 0.98 -6.42 -4.50
C GLN A 62 0.01 -5.85 -5.53
N LYS A 63 -0.89 -6.66 -6.08
CA LYS A 63 -1.92 -6.16 -7.01
C LYS A 63 -2.82 -5.12 -6.36
N LEU A 64 -3.28 -5.34 -5.13
CA LEU A 64 -4.10 -4.37 -4.40
C LEU A 64 -3.35 -3.05 -4.17
N TYR A 65 -2.09 -3.14 -3.75
CA TYR A 65 -1.24 -1.97 -3.57
C TYR A 65 -1.04 -1.18 -4.87
N LEU A 66 -0.74 -1.87 -5.98
CA LEU A 66 -0.55 -1.25 -7.29
C LEU A 66 -1.84 -0.65 -7.86
N THR A 67 -3.00 -1.25 -7.59
CA THR A 67 -4.29 -0.63 -7.94
C THR A 67 -4.58 0.63 -7.12
N GLY A 68 -3.96 0.77 -5.94
CA GLY A 68 -4.02 2.00 -5.13
C GLY A 68 -3.09 3.11 -5.61
N THR A 69 -2.04 2.79 -6.37
CA THR A 69 -1.08 3.76 -6.92
C THR A 69 -1.71 4.97 -7.63
N PRO A 70 -2.71 4.83 -8.54
CA PRO A 70 -3.33 6.01 -9.16
C PRO A 70 -4.00 6.94 -8.14
N VAL A 71 -4.58 6.40 -7.07
CA VAL A 71 -5.19 7.20 -5.99
C VAL A 71 -4.11 7.91 -5.16
N ILE A 72 -3.02 7.21 -4.84
CA ILE A 72 -1.87 7.80 -4.14
C ILE A 72 -1.29 8.96 -4.96
N LEU A 73 -1.06 8.76 -6.25
CA LEU A 73 -0.56 9.80 -7.15
C LEU A 73 -1.51 10.99 -7.27
N ALA A 74 -2.83 10.74 -7.32
CA ALA A 74 -3.82 11.81 -7.35
C ALA A 74 -3.79 12.65 -6.05
N ILE A 75 -3.75 12.01 -4.88
CA ILE A 75 -3.71 12.70 -3.59
C ILE A 75 -2.42 13.52 -3.45
N VAL A 76 -1.27 12.90 -3.69
CA VAL A 76 0.04 13.55 -3.56
C VAL A 76 0.19 14.67 -4.61
N GLY A 77 -0.30 14.46 -5.83
CA GLY A 77 -0.29 15.48 -6.88
C GLY A 77 -1.16 16.69 -6.54
N LEU A 78 -2.39 16.47 -6.06
CA LEU A 78 -3.25 17.56 -5.58
C LEU A 78 -2.63 18.31 -4.39
N PHE A 79 -1.98 17.58 -3.47
CA PHE A 79 -1.25 18.19 -2.37
C PHE A 79 -0.06 19.02 -2.86
N ALA A 80 0.72 18.54 -3.82
CA ALA A 80 1.82 19.28 -4.42
C ALA A 80 1.35 20.59 -5.08
N VAL A 81 0.19 20.58 -5.75
CA VAL A 81 -0.43 21.77 -6.34
C VAL A 81 -0.88 22.78 -5.28
N SER A 82 -1.19 22.32 -4.06
CA SER A 82 -1.60 23.19 -2.95
C SER A 82 -0.43 23.91 -2.25
N LEU A 83 0.81 23.52 -2.53
CA LEU A 83 2.01 24.15 -1.96
C LEU A 83 2.40 25.40 -2.76
N GLU A 84 2.81 26.45 -2.05
CA GLU A 84 3.40 27.64 -2.66
C GLU A 84 4.89 27.39 -2.89
N TRP A 85 5.27 27.15 -4.15
CA TRP A 85 6.64 26.85 -4.57
C TRP A 85 7.47 28.13 -4.77
#